data_AF-A0A2A3GCX5-F1
#
_entry.id   AF-A0A2A3GCX5-F1
#
_cell.length_a   1.000
_cell.length_b   1.000
_cell.length_c   1.000
_cell.angle_alpha   90.00
_cell.angle_beta   90.00
_cell.angle_gamma   90.00
#
_symmetry.space_group_name_H-M   'P 1'
#
loop_
_entity.id
_entity.type
_entity.pdbx_description
1 polymer ?
#
loop_
_entity_poly.entity_id
_entity_poly.type
_entity_poly.pdbx_seq_one_letter_code
_entity_poly.pdbx_strand_id
1 'polypeptide(L)'
;MLCHQCDFAGCVNPHHMRLGTNAVNRTECHLRRRNLASPLADVRGPAGRIRAVAAAVRTGLSRGHTTKQIEERIRCAEDAGLPLTLW
;
A
#
# COMPACT_ATOMS: atom_id res chain seq x y z
N MET A 1 -16.25 -7.16 10.13
CA MET A 1 -15.40 -6.26 9.32
C MET A 1 -14.21 -7.06 8.80
N LEU A 2 -13.72 -6.76 7.59
CA LEU A 2 -12.43 -7.25 7.12
C LEU A 2 -11.32 -6.33 7.64
N CYS A 3 -10.32 -6.91 8.31
CA CYS A 3 -9.14 -6.19 8.80
C CYS A 3 -7.96 -6.49 7.88
N HIS A 4 -7.26 -5.45 7.43
CA HIS A 4 -6.03 -5.63 6.66
C HIS A 4 -4.87 -5.90 7.61
N GLN A 5 -4.15 -6.99 7.34
CA GLN A 5 -2.92 -7.35 8.03
C GLN A 5 -1.71 -6.62 7.42
N CYS A 6 -1.81 -6.26 6.13
CA CYS A 6 -0.77 -5.56 5.38
C CYS A 6 -0.86 -4.04 5.44
N ASP A 7 -1.83 -3.48 6.18
CA ASP A 7 -2.06 -2.03 6.32
C ASP A 7 -2.38 -1.26 5.02
N PHE A 8 -2.40 -1.92 3.86
CA PHE A 8 -2.74 -1.30 2.58
C PHE A 8 -4.24 -1.42 2.28
N ALA A 9 -4.94 -0.29 2.37
CA ALA A 9 -6.40 -0.20 2.15
C ALA A 9 -6.87 -0.63 0.74
N GLY A 10 -5.99 -0.61 -0.27
CA GLY A 10 -6.30 -1.07 -1.62
C GLY A 10 -5.97 -2.52 -1.90
N CYS A 11 -5.42 -3.26 -0.92
CA CYS A 11 -5.07 -4.66 -1.10
C CYS A 11 -6.31 -5.51 -1.27
N VAL A 12 -6.35 -6.40 -2.26
CA VAL A 12 -7.46 -7.35 -2.47
C VAL A 12 -7.05 -8.81 -2.25
N ASN A 13 -5.81 -9.07 -1.83
CA ASN A 13 -5.34 -10.42 -1.55
C ASN A 13 -6.00 -10.95 -0.26
N PRO A 14 -6.83 -12.01 -0.31
CA PRO A 14 -7.52 -12.54 0.88
C PRO A 14 -6.54 -13.07 1.93
N HIS A 15 -5.34 -13.51 1.54
CA HIS A 15 -4.30 -13.93 2.50
C HIS A 15 -3.76 -12.76 3.35
N HIS A 16 -3.98 -11.51 2.93
CA HIS A 16 -3.62 -10.33 3.70
C HIS A 16 -4.78 -9.78 4.55
N MET A 17 -5.89 -10.53 4.65
CA MET A 17 -7.09 -10.10 5.36
C MET A 17 -7.49 -11.12 6.41
N ARG A 18 -8.20 -10.65 7.44
CA ARG A 18 -8.78 -11.47 8.50
C ARG A 18 -10.13 -10.92 8.91
N LEU A 19 -11.07 -11.79 9.27
CA LEU A 19 -12.33 -11.37 9.91
C LEU A 19 -12.06 -10.80 11.30
N GLY A 20 -12.63 -9.64 11.60
CA GLY A 20 -12.51 -8.99 12.90
C GLY A 20 -13.58 -7.94 13.14
N THR A 21 -13.39 -7.17 14.21
CA THR A 21 -14.28 -6.07 14.62
C THR A 21 -13.68 -4.71 14.25
N ASN A 22 -14.54 -3.69 14.19
CA ASN A 22 -14.09 -2.30 14.02
C ASN A 22 -13.09 -1.89 15.11
N ALA A 23 -13.31 -2.34 16.36
CA ALA A 23 -12.44 -2.05 17.49
C ALA A 23 -11.03 -2.65 17.27
N VAL A 24 -10.94 -3.92 16.85
CA VAL A 24 -9.66 -4.57 16.54
C VAL A 24 -8.91 -3.83 15.44
N ASN A 25 -9.57 -3.53 14.32
CA ASN A 25 -8.95 -2.84 13.18
C ASN A 25 -8.42 -1.44 13.59
N ARG A 26 -9.19 -0.70 14.40
CA ARG A 26 -8.78 0.62 14.89
C ARG A 26 -7.57 0.53 15.82
N THR A 27 -7.57 -0.42 16.76
CA THR A 27 -6.45 -0.64 17.67
C THR A 27 -5.19 -1.02 16.90
N GLU A 28 -5.28 -1.96 15.96
CA GLU A 28 -4.14 -2.36 15.11
C GLU A 28 -3.60 -1.18 14.29
N CYS A 29 -4.47 -0.38 13.67
CA CYS A 29 -4.06 0.84 12.96
C CYS A 29 -3.33 1.83 13.89
N HIS A 30 -3.84 2.05 15.11
CA HIS A 30 -3.18 2.93 16.07
C HIS A 30 -1.80 2.45 16.51
N LEU A 31 -1.62 1.14 16.67
CA LEU A 31 -0.34 0.54 17.02
C LEU A 31 0.67 0.61 15.85
N ARG A 32 0.20 0.38 14.62
CA ARG A 32 1.07 0.26 13.44
C ARG A 32 1.36 1.58 12.71
N ARG A 33 0.55 2.64 12.89
CA ARG A 33 0.69 3.92 12.14
C ARG A 33 2.03 4.66 12.31
N ARG A 34 2.85 4.30 13.30
CA ARG A 34 4.19 4.89 13.51
C ARG A 34 5.32 4.13 12.81
N ASN A 35 5.02 2.99 12.20
CA ASN A 35 6.00 2.28 11.37
C ASN A 35 6.17 3.00 10.04
N LEU A 36 7.34 3.63 9.83
CA LEU A 36 7.63 4.40 8.62
C LEU A 36 7.72 3.54 7.35
N ALA A 37 7.91 2.22 7.49
CA ALA A 37 7.87 1.27 6.38
C ALA A 37 6.45 0.72 6.11
N SER A 38 5.46 1.03 6.96
CA SER A 38 4.06 0.59 6.74
C SER A 38 3.41 1.41 5.63
N PRO A 39 2.51 0.82 4.82
CA PRO A 39 1.63 1.57 3.93
C PRO A 39 0.82 2.68 4.62
N LEU A 40 0.62 2.62 5.95
CA LEU A 40 0.00 3.70 6.74
C LEU A 40 0.84 4.99 6.76
N ALA A 41 2.15 4.90 6.56
CA ALA A 41 3.06 6.05 6.58
C ALA A 41 3.17 6.77 5.23
N ASP A 42 2.50 6.26 4.18
CA ASP A 42 2.56 6.87 2.85
C ASP A 42 2.09 8.33 2.91
N VAL A 43 2.97 9.27 2.52
CA VAL A 43 2.75 10.71 2.66
C VAL A 43 1.58 11.21 1.79
N ARG A 44 1.14 10.40 0.82
CA ARG A 44 0.00 10.69 -0.05
C ARG A 44 -1.33 10.22 0.56
N GLY A 45 -1.28 9.50 1.68
CA GLY A 45 -2.41 8.85 2.33
C GLY A 45 -2.95 7.63 1.57
N PRO A 46 -3.96 6.92 2.12
CA PRO A 46 -4.46 5.66 1.57
C PRO A 46 -4.94 5.77 0.12
N ALA A 47 -5.73 6.81 -0.19
CA ALA A 47 -6.26 7.02 -1.53
C ALA A 47 -5.17 7.47 -2.52
N GLY A 48 -4.19 8.25 -2.06
CA GLY A 48 -3.06 8.69 -2.88
C GLY A 48 -2.17 7.53 -3.29
N ARG A 49 -1.86 6.62 -2.35
CA ARG A 49 -1.11 5.39 -2.63
C ARG A 49 -1.79 4.53 -3.69
N ILE A 50 -3.10 4.27 -3.54
CA ILE A 50 -3.87 3.46 -4.52
C ILE A 50 -3.80 4.08 -5.91
N ARG A 51 -3.99 5.41 -6.02
CA ARG A 51 -3.90 6.12 -7.31
C ARG A 51 -2.51 6.02 -7.92
N ALA A 52 -1.45 6.14 -7.11
CA ALA A 52 -0.06 6.04 -7.58
C ALA A 52 0.27 4.63 -8.10
N VAL A 53 -0.10 3.57 -7.37
CA VAL A 53 0.07 2.17 -7.80
C VAL A 53 -0.72 1.92 -9.09
N ALA A 54 -1.98 2.35 -9.16
CA ALA A 54 -2.80 2.18 -10.35
C ALA A 54 -2.25 2.94 -11.56
N ALA A 55 -1.67 4.12 -11.36
CA ALA A 55 -0.97 4.86 -12.42
C ALA A 55 0.27 4.10 -12.90
N ALA A 56 1.08 3.55 -11.98
CA ALA A 56 2.26 2.76 -12.33
C ALA A 56 1.91 1.56 -13.22
N VAL A 57 0.84 0.83 -12.86
CA VAL A 57 0.29 -0.30 -13.65
C VAL A 57 -0.19 0.16 -15.02
N ARG A 58 -1.08 1.16 -15.09
CA ARG A 58 -1.62 1.66 -16.36
C ARG A 58 -0.52 2.14 -17.31
N THR A 59 0.48 2.86 -16.80
CA THR A 59 1.63 3.28 -17.62
C THR A 59 2.44 2.09 -18.12
N GLY A 60 2.70 1.08 -17.27
CA GLY A 60 3.43 -0.11 -17.69
C GLY A 60 2.71 -0.87 -18.80
N LEU A 61 1.40 -1.07 -18.65
CA LEU A 61 0.56 -1.68 -19.68
C LEU A 61 0.58 -0.87 -20.99
N SER A 62 0.42 0.46 -20.92
CA SER A 62 0.44 1.33 -22.11
C SER A 62 1.75 1.31 -22.88
N ARG A 63 2.86 0.95 -22.22
CA ARG A 63 4.20 0.88 -22.80
C ARG A 63 4.59 -0.55 -23.23
N GLY A 64 3.68 -1.52 -23.11
CA GLY A 64 3.97 -2.92 -23.44
C GLY A 64 5.03 -3.54 -22.52
N HIS A 65 5.14 -3.08 -21.27
CA HIS A 65 6.09 -3.64 -20.32
C HIS A 65 5.70 -5.07 -19.92
N THR A 66 6.71 -5.90 -19.69
CA THR A 66 6.55 -7.22 -19.08
C THR A 66 6.02 -7.12 -17.64
N THR A 67 5.44 -8.20 -17.11
CA THR A 67 4.99 -8.27 -15.72
C THR A 67 6.07 -7.84 -14.73
N LYS A 68 7.30 -8.35 -14.88
CA LYS A 68 8.45 -7.99 -14.03
C LYS A 68 8.73 -6.48 -14.03
N GLN A 69 8.65 -5.85 -15.19
CA GLN A 69 8.85 -4.40 -15.31
C GLN A 69 7.68 -3.61 -14.71
N ILE A 70 6.46 -4.13 -14.75
CA ILE A 70 5.30 -3.52 -14.09
C ILE A 70 5.44 -3.63 -12.56
N GLU A 71 5.85 -4.80 -12.05
CA GLU A 71 6.13 -5.00 -10.62
C GLU A 71 7.20 -4.05 -10.12
N GLU A 72 8.28 -3.85 -10.87
CA GLU A 72 9.32 -2.86 -10.53
C GLU A 72 8.74 -1.44 -10.44
N ARG A 73 7.89 -1.06 -11.40
CA ARG A 73 7.24 0.26 -11.38
C ARG A 73 6.30 0.44 -10.20
N ILE A 74 5.59 -0.63 -9.81
CA ILE A 74 4.76 -0.62 -8.60
C ILE A 74 5.65 -0.36 -7.39
N ARG A 75 6.76 -1.10 -7.25
CA ARG A 75 7.71 -0.93 -6.13
C ARG A 75 8.26 0.50 -6.07
N CYS A 76 8.74 1.05 -7.19
CA CYS A 76 9.19 2.45 -7.22
C CYS A 76 8.09 3.44 -6.83
N ALA A 77 6.83 3.21 -7.24
CA ALA A 77 5.71 4.07 -6.88
C ALA A 77 5.34 3.95 -5.40
N GLU A 78 5.49 2.77 -4.79
CA GLU A 78 5.31 2.53 -3.36
C GLU A 78 6.40 3.21 -2.54
N ASP A 79 7.67 3.04 -2.93
CA ASP A 79 8.84 3.64 -2.28
C ASP A 79 8.80 5.17 -2.33
N ALA A 80 8.39 5.76 -3.47
CA ALA A 80 8.23 7.21 -3.62
C ALA A 80 7.15 7.82 -2.70
N GLY A 81 6.31 6.99 -2.08
CA GLY A 81 5.34 7.44 -1.08
C GLY A 81 5.84 7.36 0.35
N LEU A 82 6.93 6.64 0.61
CA LEU A 82 7.48 6.54 1.94
C LEU A 82 8.03 7.89 2.39
N PRO A 83 7.88 8.24 3.68
CA PRO A 83 8.43 9.48 4.20
C PRO A 83 9.96 9.48 4.03
N LEU A 84 10.53 10.64 3.72
CA LEU A 84 11.97 10.82 3.70
C LEU A 84 12.51 10.47 5.10
N THR A 85 13.38 9.46 5.15
CA THR A 85 14.07 9.07 6.37
C THR A 85 15.53 9.50 6.23
N LEU A 86 16.04 10.24 7.23
CA LEU A 86 17.40 10.79 7.26
C LEU A 86 18.41 9.75 7.79
N TRP A 87 18.35 8.51 7.32
CA TRP A 87 19.35 7.51 7.70
C TRP A 87 20.63 7.69 6.91
#